data_AF-A0A1C6HW55-F1
#
_entry.id   AF-A0A1C6HW55-F1
#
_cell.length_a   1.000
_cell.length_b   1.000
_cell.length_c   1.000
_cell.angle_alpha   90.00
_cell.angle_beta   90.00
_cell.angle_gamma   90.00
#
_symmetry.space_group_name_H-M   'P 1'
#
loop_
_entity.id
_entity.type
_entity.pdbx_description
1 polymer ?
#
loop_
_entity_poly.entity_id
_entity_poly.type
_entity_poly.pdbx_seq_one_letter_code
_entity_poly.pdbx_strand_id
1 'polypeptide(L)'
;MLQSNKITALYCRLSQEDMQAGESGSIQHQKMILQRYADEHHFLNTKFFVDDGFSGVSFEREGLQAMLQEVEAGRVATVITKDYCAIIGLNQKDLENQGILA
;
A
#
# COMPACT_ATOMS: atom_id res chain seq x y z
N MET A 1 27.50 -1.92 11.19
CA MET A 1 26.60 -2.52 10.18
C MET A 1 26.15 -1.39 9.27
N LEU A 2 26.37 -1.47 7.96
CA LEU A 2 25.82 -0.46 7.04
C LEU A 2 24.30 -0.59 7.09
N GLN A 3 23.60 0.42 7.60
CA GLN A 3 22.19 0.54 7.29
C GLN A 3 22.10 0.62 5.76
N SER A 4 21.52 -0.42 5.15
CA SER A 4 21.12 -0.33 3.75
C SER A 4 20.24 0.90 3.64
N ASN A 5 20.60 1.86 2.78
CA ASN A 5 19.88 3.12 2.56
C ASN A 5 18.52 2.91 1.85
N LYS A 6 17.92 1.74 2.09
CA LYS A 6 16.68 1.26 1.52
C LYS A 6 15.49 1.91 2.20
N ILE A 7 14.41 2.05 1.45
CA ILE A 7 13.20 2.72 1.91
C ILE A 7 12.26 1.73 2.63
N THR A 8 11.49 2.27 3.56
CA THR A 8 10.26 1.63 4.06
C THR A 8 9.09 2.20 3.24
N ALA A 9 8.49 1.38 2.39
CA ALA A 9 7.35 1.79 1.58
C ALA A 9 6.05 1.73 2.41
N LEU A 10 5.34 2.85 2.51
CA LEU A 10 4.03 2.96 3.14
C LEU A 10 2.97 3.10 2.05
N TYR A 11 2.16 2.06 1.85
CA TYR A 11 1.18 2.04 0.77
C TYR A 11 -0.25 2.28 1.28
N CYS A 12 -0.85 3.38 0.81
CA CYS A 12 -2.23 3.78 1.10
C CYS A 12 -3.11 3.65 -0.15
N ARG A 13 -4.33 3.12 0.00
CA ARG A 13 -5.33 3.07 -1.07
C ARG A 13 -6.68 3.55 -0.54
N LEU A 14 -7.26 4.54 -1.21
CA LEU A 14 -8.64 4.93 -1.00
C LEU A 14 -9.50 4.49 -2.18
N SER A 15 -10.51 3.66 -1.92
CA SER A 15 -11.48 3.29 -2.95
C SER A 15 -12.52 4.39 -3.14
N GLN A 16 -13.18 4.44 -4.31
CA GLN A 16 -14.26 5.39 -4.55
C GLN A 16 -15.46 5.16 -3.62
N GLU A 17 -15.72 3.92 -3.23
CA GLU A 17 -16.80 3.56 -2.31
C GLU A 17 -16.53 4.12 -0.90
N ASP A 18 -15.28 4.05 -0.45
CA ASP A 18 -14.84 4.56 0.84
C ASP A 18 -14.81 6.10 0.90
N MET A 19 -14.78 6.78 -0.24
CA MET A 19 -14.82 8.25 -0.30
C MET A 19 -16.14 8.81 0.27
N GLN A 20 -17.23 8.04 0.22
CA GLN A 20 -18.53 8.43 0.77
C GLN A 20 -18.67 8.13 2.27
N ALA A 21 -17.77 7.33 2.85
CA ALA A 21 -17.88 6.81 4.21
C ALA A 21 -17.32 7.74 5.32
N GLY A 22 -16.85 8.95 4.98
CA GLY A 22 -16.39 9.96 5.94
C GLY A 22 -14.91 9.87 6.35
N GLU A 23 -14.51 10.56 7.42
CA GLU A 23 -13.09 10.79 7.78
C GLU A 23 -12.25 9.52 8.03
N SER A 24 -12.85 8.44 8.56
CA SER A 24 -12.16 7.18 8.85
C SER A 24 -11.68 6.44 7.58
N GLY A 25 -12.33 6.71 6.45
CA GLY A 25 -11.91 6.21 5.14
C GLY A 25 -10.77 7.03 4.54
N SER A 26 -10.61 8.31 4.92
CA SER A 26 -9.77 9.27 4.19
C SER A 26 -8.31 8.84 4.02
N ILE A 27 -7.71 9.22 2.89
CA ILE A 27 -6.31 8.91 2.59
C ILE A 27 -5.35 9.51 3.60
N GLN A 28 -5.71 10.66 4.20
CA GLN A 28 -4.94 11.32 5.26
C GLN A 28 -4.94 10.50 6.55
N HIS A 29 -6.09 9.95 6.93
CA HIS A 29 -6.18 9.07 8.09
C HIS A 29 -5.33 7.79 7.89
N GLN A 30 -5.35 7.21 6.69
CA GLN A 30 -4.49 6.07 6.36
C GLN A 30 -3.01 6.40 6.49
N LYS A 31 -2.57 7.53 5.93
CA LYS A 31 -1.17 7.99 6.07
C LYS A 31 -0.77 8.12 7.52
N MET A 32 -1.64 8.69 8.36
CA MET A 32 -1.39 8.82 9.80
C MET A 32 -1.22 7.47 10.48
N ILE A 33 -2.10 6.50 10.21
CA ILE A 33 -1.99 5.14 10.78
C ILE A 33 -0.67 4.48 10.37
N LEU A 34 -0.32 4.53 9.08
CA LEU A 34 0.90 3.89 8.59
C LEU A 34 2.17 4.56 9.11
N GLN A 35 2.19 5.90 9.19
CA GLN A 35 3.32 6.61 9.78
C GLN A 35 3.47 6.27 11.26
N ARG A 36 2.37 6.28 12.01
CA ARG A 36 2.40 5.97 13.44
C ARG A 36 2.94 4.57 13.69
N TYR A 37 2.48 3.59 12.91
CA TYR A 37 3.01 2.23 12.97
C TYR A 37 4.50 2.16 12.62
N ALA A 38 4.93 2.88 11.57
CA ALA A 38 6.34 2.95 11.20
C ALA A 38 7.20 3.53 12.34
N ASP A 39 6.75 4.62 12.96
CA ASP A 39 7.45 5.31 14.04
C ASP A 39 7.53 4.46 15.32
N GLU A 40 6.40 3.86 15.73
CA GLU A 40 6.29 2.98 16.90
C GLU A 40 7.21 1.75 16.79
N HIS A 41 7.45 1.27 15.57
CA HIS A 41 8.31 0.12 15.29
C HIS A 41 9.70 0.48 14.75
N HIS A 42 10.06 1.77 14.77
CA HIS A 42 11.37 2.29 14.35
C HIS A 42 11.75 1.96 12.90
N PHE A 43 10.76 1.88 12.00
CA PHE A 43 11.01 1.83 10.57
C PHE A 43 11.44 3.22 10.08
N LEU A 44 12.65 3.30 9.56
CA LEU A 44 13.25 4.54 9.06
C LEU A 44 13.11 4.66 7.55
N ASN A 45 13.40 5.86 7.02
CA ASN A 45 13.39 6.16 5.59
C ASN A 45 12.04 5.83 4.93
N THR A 46 10.96 6.30 5.56
CA THR A 46 9.59 6.04 5.09
C THR A 46 9.29 6.83 3.82
N LYS A 47 8.63 6.17 2.85
CA LYS A 47 8.14 6.80 1.62
C LYS A 47 6.71 6.37 1.36
N PHE A 48 5.82 7.33 1.15
CA PHE A 48 4.42 7.06 0.82
C PHE A 48 4.21 6.75 -0.65
N PHE A 49 3.40 5.75 -0.91
CA PHE A 49 2.83 5.39 -2.20
C PHE A 49 1.31 5.41 -2.04
N VAL A 50 0.62 6.12 -2.91
CA VAL A 50 -0.78 6.52 -2.67
C VAL A 50 -1.60 6.33 -3.94
N ASP A 51 -2.72 5.62 -3.81
CA ASP A 51 -3.76 5.55 -4.83
C ASP A 51 -5.06 6.11 -4.25
N ASP A 52 -5.49 7.27 -4.74
CA ASP A 52 -6.70 7.96 -4.30
C ASP A 52 -7.80 7.84 -5.37
N GLY A 53 -8.95 7.25 -5.02
CA GLY A 53 -10.07 7.05 -5.94
C GLY A 53 -9.95 5.82 -6.86
N PHE A 54 -9.09 4.86 -6.52
CA PHE A 54 -8.90 3.63 -7.30
C PHE A 54 -9.68 2.46 -6.69
N SER A 55 -10.51 1.81 -7.51
CA SER A 55 -11.19 0.57 -7.15
C SER A 55 -10.19 -0.58 -7.01
N GLY A 56 -10.52 -1.57 -6.18
CA GLY A 56 -9.66 -2.75 -5.98
C GLY A 56 -9.67 -3.75 -7.14
N VAL A 57 -10.47 -3.50 -8.19
CA VAL A 57 -10.62 -4.44 -9.32
C VAL A 57 -9.52 -4.30 -10.38
N SER A 58 -8.77 -3.19 -10.39
CA SER A 58 -7.68 -2.94 -11.33
C SER A 58 -6.31 -2.87 -10.65
N PHE A 59 -5.31 -3.40 -11.33
CA PHE A 59 -3.89 -3.24 -10.99
C PHE A 59 -3.26 -2.01 -11.67
N GLU A 60 -4.04 -1.24 -12.44
CA GLU A 60 -3.64 0.08 -12.97
C GLU A 60 -3.71 1.13 -11.85
N ARG A 61 -2.82 0.96 -10.89
CA ARG A 61 -2.71 1.75 -9.67
C ARG A 61 -1.32 2.36 -9.65
N GLU A 62 -1.23 3.64 -10.00
CA GLU A 62 0.07 4.33 -10.20
C GLU A 62 0.93 4.28 -8.94
N GLY A 63 0.32 4.43 -7.76
CA GLY A 63 0.98 4.33 -6.47
C GLY A 63 1.54 2.92 -6.24
N LEU A 64 0.75 1.88 -6.50
CA LEU A 64 1.19 0.50 -6.39
C LEU A 64 2.33 0.18 -7.38
N GLN A 65 2.20 0.59 -8.64
CA GLN A 65 3.21 0.33 -9.67
C GLN A 65 4.53 1.03 -9.33
N ALA A 66 4.48 2.29 -8.90
CA ALA A 66 5.68 3.02 -8.46
C ALA A 66 6.34 2.32 -7.26
N MET A 67 5.57 1.78 -6.32
CA MET A 67 6.11 1.00 -5.21
C MET A 67 6.79 -0.28 -5.71
N LEU A 68 6.12 -1.05 -6.57
CA LEU A 68 6.64 -2.30 -7.11
C LEU A 68 7.94 -2.09 -7.89
N GLN A 69 8.06 -1.00 -8.67
CA GLN A 69 9.31 -0.64 -9.35
C GLN A 69 10.47 -0.41 -8.37
N GLU A 70 10.21 0.22 -7.22
CA GLU A 70 11.22 0.41 -6.17
C GLU A 70 11.59 -0.92 -5.48
N VAL A 71 10.63 -1.83 -5.34
CA VAL A 71 10.86 -3.20 -4.84
C VAL A 71 11.72 -3.99 -5.82
N GLU A 72 11.35 -4.00 -7.10
CA GLU A 72 12.08 -4.70 -8.17
C GLU A 72 13.50 -4.18 -8.34
N ALA A 73 13.71 -2.87 -8.16
CA ALA A 73 15.03 -2.28 -8.16
C ALA A 73 15.84 -2.52 -6.87
N GLY A 74 15.31 -3.30 -5.91
CA GLY A 74 15.97 -3.64 -4.66
C GLY A 74 16.13 -2.48 -3.67
N ARG A 75 15.41 -1.37 -3.89
CA ARG A 75 15.48 -0.14 -3.08
C ARG A 75 14.58 -0.19 -1.85
N VAL A 76 13.57 -1.05 -1.84
CA VAL A 76 12.66 -1.23 -0.69
C VAL A 76 13.20 -2.34 0.23
N ALA A 77 13.19 -2.08 1.53
CA ALA A 77 13.47 -3.09 2.56
C ALA A 77 12.18 -3.66 3.17
N THR A 78 11.17 -2.81 3.36
CA THR A 78 9.91 -3.16 4.04
C THR A 78 8.75 -2.48 3.34
N VAL A 79 7.63 -3.19 3.18
CA VAL A 79 6.34 -2.62 2.75
C VAL A 79 5.36 -2.71 3.90
N ILE A 80 4.68 -1.60 4.21
CA ILE A 80 3.64 -1.51 5.23
C ILE A 80 2.36 -0.98 4.58
N THR A 81 1.25 -1.65 4.84
CA THR A 81 -0.08 -1.26 4.35
C THR A 81 -1.12 -1.48 5.43
N LYS A 82 -2.31 -0.89 5.28
CA LYS A 82 -3.40 -0.97 6.27
C LYS A 82 -4.01 -2.37 6.34
N ASP A 83 -4.28 -2.96 5.18
CA ASP A 83 -4.90 -4.28 5.06
C ASP A 83 -4.42 -5.00 3.79
N TYR A 84 -4.59 -6.33 3.78
CA TYR A 84 -4.18 -7.16 2.65
C TYR A 84 -4.92 -6.81 1.35
N CYS A 85 -6.18 -6.37 1.48
CA CYS A 85 -7.04 -5.86 0.40
C CYS A 85 -6.45 -4.64 -0.32
N ALA A 86 -5.55 -3.89 0.31
CA ALA A 86 -4.83 -2.83 -0.35
C ALA A 86 -3.86 -3.37 -1.40
N ILE A 87 -3.22 -4.52 -1.18
CA ILE A 87 -2.20 -5.03 -2.09
C ILE A 87 -2.82 -5.93 -3.16
N ILE A 88 -3.74 -6.81 -2.79
CA ILE A 88 -4.33 -7.76 -3.75
C ILE A 88 -5.25 -7.09 -4.76
N GLY A 89 -5.32 -7.68 -5.95
CA GLY A 89 -6.37 -7.39 -6.91
C GLY A 89 -7.61 -8.16 -6.50
N LEU A 90 -8.73 -7.47 -6.41
CA LEU A 90 -10.02 -8.04 -6.01
C LEU A 90 -10.83 -8.55 -7.21
N ASN A 91 -10.26 -8.61 -8.41
CA ASN A 91 -10.94 -9.26 -9.53
C ASN A 91 -10.82 -10.78 -9.45
N GLN A 92 -11.81 -11.47 -10.00
CA GLN A 92 -11.93 -12.93 -9.89
C GLN A 92 -10.67 -13.67 -10.35
N LYS A 93 -10.12 -13.27 -11.50
CA LYS A 93 -8.94 -13.92 -12.10
C LYS A 93 -7.71 -13.82 -11.18
N ASP A 94 -7.54 -12.69 -10.52
CA ASP A 94 -6.39 -12.47 -9.64
C ASP A 94 -6.57 -13.15 -8.28
N LEU A 95 -7.80 -13.22 -7.78
CA LEU A 95 -8.13 -14.02 -6.60
C LEU A 95 -7.95 -15.52 -6.85
N GLU A 96 -8.29 -16.01 -8.04
CA GLU A 96 -8.02 -17.40 -8.47
C GLU A 96 -6.52 -17.67 -8.62
N ASN A 97 -5.76 -16.77 -9.26
CA ASN A 97 -4.30 -16.89 -9.40
C ASN A 97 -3.56 -16.90 -8.06
N GLN A 98 -4.13 -16.26 -7.03
CA GLN A 98 -3.60 -16.23 -5.67
C GLN A 98 -4.09 -17.41 -4.82
N GLY A 99 -4.96 -18.28 -5.35
CA GLY A 99 -5.52 -19.43 -4.63
C GLY A 99 -6.53 -19.06 -3.55
N ILE A 100 -7.12 -17.85 -3.62
CA ILE A 100 -8.11 -17.35 -2.66
C ILE A 100 -9.53 -17.80 -3.05
N LEU A 101 -9.83 -17.83 -4.34
CA LEU A 101 -11.06 -18.38 -4.90
C LEU A 101 -10.76 -19.70 -5.63
N ALA A 102 -11.69 -20.65 -5.52
CA ALA A 102 -11.65 -21.97 -6.14
C ALA A 102 -12.79 -22.14 -7.15
#